data_AF-A0A250I8G1-F1
#
_entry.id   AF-A0A250I8G1-F1
#
_cell.length_a   1.000
_cell.length_b   1.000
_cell.length_c   1.000
_cell.angle_alpha   90.00
_cell.angle_beta   90.00
_cell.angle_gamma   90.00
#
_symmetry.space_group_name_H-M   'P 1'
#
loop_
_entity.id
_entity.type
_entity.pdbx_description
1 polymer ?
#
loop_
_entity_poly.entity_id
_entity_poly.type
_entity_poly.pdbx_seq_one_letter_code
_entity_poly.pdbx_strand_id
1 'polypeptide(L)'
;MDKREWAEQFRQQVLARGGVGPRARYTPEQKQQAVEYVRERQQQGESVEEVARQLGMSSWTLSRWSSAARRERQEPEGAGLVPVEVKAERAVARRGGLVVHGPGGVRVEGLSVEDAVALLRGLR
;
A
#
# COMPACT_ATOMS: atom_id res chain seq x y z
N MET A 1 18.59 -6.39 -30.69
CA MET A 1 17.74 -7.55 -30.33
C MET A 1 16.31 -7.10 -30.50
N ASP A 2 15.48 -7.84 -31.23
CA ASP A 2 14.06 -7.50 -31.34
C ASP A 2 13.42 -7.64 -29.94
N LYS A 3 12.52 -6.73 -29.57
CA LYS A 3 11.88 -6.75 -28.23
C LYS A 3 11.03 -8.00 -28.03
N ARG A 4 10.54 -8.60 -29.12
CA ARG A 4 9.86 -9.90 -29.07
C ARG A 4 10.82 -11.03 -28.73
N GLU A 5 12.02 -11.03 -29.30
CA GLU A 5 13.08 -12.02 -28.99
C GLU A 5 13.52 -11.89 -27.54
N TRP A 6 13.68 -10.67 -27.03
CA TRP A 6 14.00 -10.43 -25.63
C TRP A 6 12.89 -10.94 -24.70
N ALA A 7 11.63 -10.64 -24.99
CA ALA A 7 10.50 -11.08 -24.17
C ALA A 7 10.39 -12.62 -24.12
N GLU A 8 10.66 -13.29 -25.23
CA GLU A 8 10.71 -14.76 -25.28
C GLU A 8 11.89 -15.31 -24.49
N GLN A 9 13.09 -14.73 -24.61
CA GLN A 9 14.23 -15.13 -23.79
C GLN A 9 13.97 -14.93 -22.29
N PHE A 10 13.34 -13.81 -21.92
CA PHE A 10 12.94 -13.53 -20.56
C PHE A 10 11.94 -14.57 -20.05
N ARG A 11 10.93 -14.89 -20.87
CA ARG A 11 9.97 -15.94 -20.59
C ARG A 11 10.63 -17.31 -20.37
N GLN A 12 11.58 -17.69 -21.22
CA GLN A 12 12.34 -18.93 -21.07
C GLN A 12 13.14 -18.95 -19.75
N GLN A 13 13.78 -17.83 -19.39
CA GLN A 13 14.47 -17.70 -18.09
C GLN A 13 13.51 -17.81 -16.90
N VAL A 14 12.30 -17.25 -17.00
CA VAL A 14 11.27 -17.35 -15.97
C VAL A 14 10.79 -18.80 -15.82
N LEU A 15 10.51 -19.48 -16.93
CA LEU A 15 9.99 -20.85 -16.96
C LEU A 15 11.03 -21.90 -16.55
N ALA A 16 12.27 -21.77 -17.03
CA ALA A 16 13.38 -22.68 -16.70
C ALA A 16 13.68 -22.73 -15.20
N ARG A 17 13.26 -21.69 -14.47
CA ARG A 17 13.44 -21.58 -13.02
C ARG A 17 12.42 -22.35 -12.19
N GLY A 18 11.32 -22.81 -12.80
CA GLY A 18 10.32 -23.67 -12.15
C GLY A 18 9.43 -22.98 -11.11
N GLY A 19 9.42 -21.64 -11.02
CA GLY A 19 8.54 -20.94 -10.07
C GLY A 19 8.40 -19.44 -10.31
N VAL A 20 7.15 -19.00 -10.46
CA VAL A 20 6.74 -17.59 -10.49
C VAL A 20 6.10 -17.22 -9.15
N GLY A 21 6.80 -16.43 -8.33
CA GLY A 21 6.30 -16.05 -7.00
C GLY A 21 7.31 -15.24 -6.17
N PRO A 22 6.96 -14.89 -4.92
CA PRO A 22 7.76 -14.02 -4.04
C PRO A 22 9.16 -14.54 -3.72
N ARG A 23 9.37 -15.87 -3.82
CA ARG A 23 10.66 -16.53 -3.59
C ARG A 23 11.52 -16.64 -4.85
N ALA A 24 11.01 -16.26 -6.02
CA ALA A 24 11.80 -16.19 -7.24
C ALA A 24 12.78 -15.02 -7.14
N ARG A 25 14.09 -15.29 -7.17
CA ARG A 25 15.12 -14.25 -7.03
C ARG A 25 15.43 -13.58 -8.36
N TYR A 26 14.56 -12.70 -8.83
CA TYR A 26 14.86 -11.86 -9.99
C TYR A 26 15.97 -10.87 -9.66
N THR A 27 16.94 -10.73 -10.56
CA THR A 27 17.99 -9.71 -10.39
C THR A 27 17.38 -8.31 -10.53
N PRO A 28 18.00 -7.27 -9.96
CA PRO A 28 17.54 -5.89 -10.15
C PRO A 28 17.38 -5.51 -11.63
N GLU A 29 18.31 -5.97 -12.49
CA GLU A 29 18.32 -5.69 -13.93
C GLU A 29 17.12 -6.34 -14.61
N GLN A 30 16.79 -7.60 -14.26
CA GLN A 30 15.60 -8.29 -14.79
C GLN A 30 14.31 -7.55 -14.42
N LYS A 31 14.23 -7.02 -13.19
CA LYS A 31 13.06 -6.23 -12.75
C LYS A 31 12.97 -4.92 -13.52
N GLN A 32 14.09 -4.21 -13.66
CA GLN A 32 14.18 -2.96 -14.42
C GLN A 32 13.70 -3.14 -15.87
N GLN A 33 14.25 -4.14 -16.55
CA GLN A 33 13.90 -4.44 -17.94
C GLN A 33 12.42 -4.83 -18.09
N ALA A 34 11.87 -5.62 -17.16
CA ALA A 34 10.45 -5.96 -17.17
C ALA A 34 9.55 -4.73 -16.98
N VAL A 35 9.93 -3.80 -16.09
CA VAL A 35 9.20 -2.54 -15.87
C VAL A 35 9.28 -1.62 -17.10
N GLU A 36 10.44 -1.52 -17.74
CA GLU A 36 10.61 -0.76 -18.98
C GLU A 36 9.74 -1.32 -20.10
N TYR A 37 9.75 -2.64 -20.27
CA TYR A 37 8.91 -3.33 -21.24
C TYR A 37 7.42 -3.07 -20.99
N VAL A 38 6.94 -3.14 -19.74
CA VAL A 38 5.56 -2.79 -19.39
C VAL A 38 5.21 -1.37 -19.78
N ARG A 39 6.08 -0.40 -19.46
CA ARG A 39 5.81 1.02 -19.73
C ARG A 39 5.63 1.28 -21.22
N GLU A 40 6.48 0.69 -22.05
CA GLU A 40 6.40 0.84 -23.50
C GLU A 40 5.14 0.18 -24.07
N ARG A 41 4.77 -1.01 -23.57
CA ARG A 41 3.57 -1.72 -23.98
C ARG A 41 2.28 -1.01 -23.55
N GLN A 42 2.27 -0.40 -22.36
CA GLN A 42 1.17 0.45 -21.92
C GLN A 42 0.99 1.69 -22.78
N GLN A 43 2.07 2.30 -23.29
CA GLN A 43 1.99 3.40 -24.26
C GLN A 43 1.38 2.97 -25.59
N GLN A 44 1.45 1.68 -25.91
CA GLN A 44 0.83 1.06 -27.09
C GLN A 44 -0.59 0.55 -26.81
N GLY A 45 -1.11 0.73 -25.59
CA GLY A 45 -2.46 0.34 -25.20
C GLY A 45 -2.59 -1.09 -24.65
N GLU A 46 -1.49 -1.83 -24.50
CA GLU A 46 -1.53 -3.17 -23.91
C GLU A 46 -1.71 -3.10 -22.39
N SER A 47 -2.53 -4.01 -21.87
CA SER A 47 -2.78 -4.17 -20.43
C SER A 47 -1.60 -4.87 -19.74
N VAL A 48 -1.43 -4.64 -18.43
CA VAL A 48 -0.40 -5.31 -17.63
C VAL A 48 -0.56 -6.83 -17.65
N GLU A 49 -1.79 -7.32 -17.79
CA GLU A 49 -2.09 -8.75 -17.87
C GLU A 49 -1.55 -9.37 -19.17
N GLU A 50 -1.74 -8.71 -20.30
CA GLU A 50 -1.21 -9.15 -21.60
C GLU A 50 0.31 -9.19 -21.60
N VAL A 51 0.95 -8.17 -21.02
CA VAL A 51 2.41 -8.09 -20.89
C VAL A 51 2.91 -9.19 -19.95
N ALA A 52 2.24 -9.44 -18.82
CA ALA A 52 2.62 -10.49 -17.89
C ALA A 52 2.55 -11.88 -18.53
N ARG A 53 1.53 -12.14 -19.36
CA ARG A 53 1.39 -13.36 -20.14
C ARG A 53 2.53 -13.54 -21.14
N GLN A 54 2.97 -12.46 -21.79
CA GLN A 54 4.12 -12.50 -22.70
C GLN A 54 5.42 -12.85 -21.96
N LEU A 55 5.62 -12.28 -20.77
CA LEU A 55 6.81 -12.53 -19.94
C LEU A 55 6.74 -13.85 -19.14
N GLY A 56 5.63 -14.58 -19.21
CA GLY A 56 5.43 -15.83 -18.46
C GLY A 56 5.35 -15.65 -16.96
N MET A 57 4.87 -14.50 -16.47
CA MET A 57 4.82 -14.17 -15.05
C MET A 57 3.44 -13.72 -14.58
N SER A 58 3.23 -13.65 -13.25
CA SER A 58 1.96 -13.17 -12.73
C SER A 58 1.81 -11.65 -12.88
N SER A 59 0.63 -11.21 -13.28
CA SER A 59 0.27 -9.79 -13.38
C SER A 59 0.46 -9.05 -12.04
N TRP A 60 0.21 -9.72 -10.91
CA TRP A 60 0.47 -9.18 -9.58
C TRP A 60 1.95 -8.83 -9.34
N THR A 61 2.88 -9.73 -9.75
CA THR A 61 4.32 -9.48 -9.60
C THR A 61 4.76 -8.26 -10.43
N LEU A 62 4.30 -8.22 -11.67
CA LEU A 62 4.64 -7.18 -12.62
C LEU A 62 4.05 -5.81 -12.23
N SER A 63 2.81 -5.81 -11.72
CA SER A 63 2.16 -4.62 -11.16
C SER A 63 2.88 -4.10 -9.92
N ARG A 64 3.33 -4.99 -9.03
CA ARG A 64 4.09 -4.63 -7.83
C ARG A 64 5.42 -3.95 -8.19
N TRP A 65 6.16 -4.47 -9.16
CA TRP A 65 7.42 -3.86 -9.61
C TRP A 65 7.18 -2.51 -10.29
N SER A 66 6.16 -2.41 -11.15
CA SER A 66 5.81 -1.17 -11.82
C SER A 66 5.41 -0.08 -10.83
N SER A 67 4.66 -0.45 -9.78
CA SER A 67 4.28 0.45 -8.69
C SER A 67 5.47 0.89 -7.84
N ALA A 68 6.40 -0.02 -7.53
CA ALA A 68 7.63 0.30 -6.80
C ALA A 68 8.51 1.28 -7.59
N ALA A 69 8.76 1.00 -8.88
CA ALA A 69 9.54 1.88 -9.74
C ALA A 69 8.88 3.26 -9.97
N ARG A 70 7.55 3.34 -9.90
CA ARG A 70 6.83 4.62 -9.93
C ARG A 70 7.04 5.41 -8.64
N ARG A 71 7.02 4.74 -7.48
CA ARG A 71 7.29 5.38 -6.18
C ARG A 71 8.72 5.89 -6.10
N GLU A 72 9.70 5.09 -6.52
CA GLU A 72 11.11 5.49 -6.56
C GLU A 72 11.36 6.72 -7.46
N ARG A 73 10.61 6.88 -8.55
CA ARG A 73 10.67 8.10 -9.39
C ARG A 73 9.94 9.31 -8.82
N GLN A 74 8.94 9.07 -7.96
CA GLN A 74 8.10 10.12 -7.38
C GLN A 74 8.62 10.59 -6.02
N GLU A 75 9.41 9.78 -5.34
CA GLU A 75 10.23 10.23 -4.23
C GLU A 75 11.30 11.17 -4.80
N PRO A 76 11.29 12.47 -4.46
CA PRO A 76 12.43 13.31 -4.78
C PRO A 76 13.68 12.67 -4.17
N GLU A 77 14.81 12.71 -4.88
CA GLU A 77 16.12 12.40 -4.29
C GLU A 77 16.27 13.28 -3.03
N GLY A 78 16.04 12.69 -1.86
CA GLY A 78 15.91 13.45 -0.61
C GLY A 78 14.47 13.68 -0.11
N ALA A 79 13.55 12.71 -0.25
CA ALA A 79 12.42 12.55 0.67
C ALA A 79 12.92 12.16 2.09
N GLY A 80 13.94 12.87 2.59
CA GLY A 80 14.28 12.91 3.99
C GLY A 80 13.18 13.66 4.74
N LEU A 81 13.11 13.41 6.04
CA LEU A 81 12.23 14.16 6.92
C LEU A 81 12.55 15.66 6.75
N VAL A 82 11.59 16.43 6.25
CA VAL A 82 11.69 17.89 6.24
C VAL A 82 11.32 18.42 7.63
N PRO A 83 12.06 19.38 8.18
CA PRO A 83 11.67 20.03 9.42
C PRO A 83 10.30 20.69 9.21
N VAL A 84 9.30 20.26 9.98
CA VAL A 84 7.97 20.87 9.99
C VAL A 84 7.81 21.65 11.28
N GLU A 85 7.30 22.87 11.18
CA GLU A 85 6.89 23.62 12.35
C GLU A 85 5.64 22.98 12.94
N VAL A 86 5.82 22.27 14.05
CA VAL A 86 4.70 21.70 14.81
C VAL A 86 3.98 22.87 15.47
N LYS A 87 2.87 23.31 14.86
CA LYS A 87 1.91 24.17 15.55
C LYS A 87 1.55 23.44 16.83
N ALA A 88 1.80 24.08 17.98
CA ALA A 88 1.40 23.57 19.28
C ALA A 88 -0.02 23.01 19.12
N GLU A 89 -0.21 21.74 19.50
CA GLU A 89 -1.54 21.14 19.51
C GLU A 89 -2.47 22.19 20.09
N ARG A 90 -3.46 22.63 19.30
CA ARG A 90 -4.56 23.42 19.87
C ARG A 90 -4.95 22.58 21.05
N ALA A 91 -4.72 23.08 22.26
CA ALA A 91 -5.14 22.42 23.46
C ALA A 91 -6.62 22.19 23.24
N VAL A 92 -6.98 20.99 22.78
CA VAL A 92 -8.30 20.46 22.93
C VAL A 92 -8.32 20.45 24.44
N ALA A 93 -8.90 21.50 25.01
CA ALA A 93 -9.20 21.53 26.42
C ALA A 93 -9.80 20.15 26.62
N ARG A 94 -9.07 19.27 27.29
CA ARG A 94 -9.63 18.01 27.73
C ARG A 94 -10.67 18.49 28.72
N ARG A 95 -11.85 18.83 28.22
CA ARG A 95 -13.07 18.61 28.95
C ARG A 95 -13.10 17.09 29.05
N GLY A 96 -12.31 16.55 29.96
CA GLY A 96 -12.42 15.17 30.38
C GLY A 96 -13.78 15.06 31.02
N GLY A 97 -14.80 14.92 30.17
CA GLY A 97 -16.15 14.64 30.59
C GLY A 97 -16.16 13.22 31.11
N LEU A 98 -16.90 12.99 32.18
CA LEU A 98 -17.17 11.64 32.66
C LEU A 98 -17.86 10.87 31.53
N VAL A 99 -17.35 9.67 31.24
CA VAL A 99 -17.93 8.73 30.28
C VAL A 99 -18.36 7.47 31.02
N VAL A 100 -19.63 7.08 30.86
CA VAL A 100 -20.21 5.89 31.47
C VAL A 100 -20.51 4.86 30.38
N HIS A 101 -20.02 3.63 30.56
CA HIS A 101 -20.30 2.50 29.68
C HIS A 101 -21.30 1.55 30.34
N GLY A 102 -22.33 1.15 29.60
CA GLY A 102 -23.36 0.20 30.04
C GLY A 102 -23.41 -1.08 29.20
N PRO A 103 -24.24 -2.07 29.60
CA PRO A 103 -24.47 -3.28 28.82
C PRO A 103 -24.98 -2.96 27.40
N GLY A 104 -24.75 -3.88 26.45
CA GLY A 104 -25.24 -3.71 25.07
C GLY A 104 -24.55 -2.62 24.25
N GLY A 105 -23.40 -2.10 24.72
CA GLY A 105 -22.62 -1.10 23.98
C GLY A 105 -23.05 0.35 24.22
N VAL A 106 -23.85 0.61 25.26
CA VAL A 106 -24.28 1.96 25.63
C VAL A 106 -23.07 2.78 26.11
N ARG A 107 -22.94 4.01 25.60
CA ARG A 107 -21.93 4.99 26.02
C ARG A 107 -22.61 6.32 26.28
N VAL A 108 -22.39 6.89 27.46
CA VAL A 108 -22.95 8.17 27.89
C VAL A 108 -21.81 9.12 28.22
N GLU A 109 -21.88 10.36 27.75
CA GLU A 109 -20.85 11.38 27.92
C GLU A 109 -21.46 12.67 28.47
N GLY A 110 -20.63 13.53 29.09
CA GLY A 110 -21.04 14.87 29.49
C GLY A 110 -21.88 14.96 30.76
N LEU A 111 -22.01 13.84 31.49
CA LEU A 111 -22.66 13.82 32.80
C LEU A 111 -21.74 14.39 33.89
N SER A 112 -22.34 15.00 34.91
CA SER A 112 -21.66 15.16 36.19
C SER A 112 -21.56 13.81 36.92
N VAL A 113 -20.75 13.76 37.98
CA VAL A 113 -20.67 12.57 38.82
C VAL A 113 -22.02 12.26 39.47
N GLU A 114 -22.74 13.30 39.89
CA GLU A 114 -24.07 13.21 40.49
C GLU A 114 -25.10 12.65 39.50
N ASP A 115 -25.09 13.12 38.25
CA ASP A 115 -25.97 12.63 37.19
C ASP A 115 -25.68 11.15 36.87
N ALA A 116 -24.40 10.77 36.83
CA ALA A 116 -24.01 9.38 36.61
C ALA A 116 -24.49 8.47 37.75
N VAL A 117 -24.40 8.92 39.01
CA VAL A 117 -24.93 8.18 40.16
C VAL A 117 -26.45 8.04 40.10
N ALA A 118 -27.16 9.11 39.72
CA ALA A 118 -28.62 9.06 39.54
C ALA A 118 -29.04 8.08 38.45
N LEU A 119 -28.35 8.12 37.29
CA LEU A 119 -28.56 7.19 36.18
C LEU A 119 -28.35 5.73 36.63
N LEU A 120 -27.23 5.43 37.29
CA LEU A 120 -26.91 4.07 37.72
C LEU A 120 -27.89 3.53 38.78
N ARG A 121 -28.47 4.40 39.61
CA ARG A 121 -29.51 4.02 40.57
C ARG A 121 -30.85 3.72 39.90
N GLY A 122 -31.20 4.44 38.83
CA GLY A 122 -32.45 4.23 38.08
C GLY A 122 -32.45 3.01 37.16
N LEU A 123 -31.27 2.48 36.81
CA LEU A 123 -31.09 1.28 35.99
C LEU A 123 -31.01 -0.02 36.82
N ARG A 124 -31.10 0.07 38.15
CA ARG A 124 -31.14 -1.07 39.07
C ARG A 124 -32.52 -1.71 39.12
#